data_AF-A0A849QWH4-F1
#
_entry.id   AF-A0A849QWH4-F1
#
_cell.length_a   1.000
_cell.length_b   1.000
_cell.length_c   1.000
_cell.angle_alpha   90.00
_cell.angle_beta   90.00
_cell.angle_gamma   90.00
#
_symmetry.space_group_name_H-M   'P 1'
#
loop_
_entity.id
_entity.type
_entity.pdbx_description
1 polymer ?
#
loop_
_entity_poly.entity_id
_entity_poly.type
_entity_poly.pdbx_seq_one_letter_code
_entity_poly.pdbx_strand_id
1 'polypeptide(L)'
;MEEWAGKFGEEYVDRNITSPEEFDNLLRSRIGFSRTEQIDEFLSDLELNNILEVGSNVGNQLLLPQKKGFENLCGIELNRYAVEKAKERKYPYLKDKKLVDQVFLLKKE
;
A
#
# COMPACT_ATOMS: atom_id res chain seq x y z
N MET A 1 -5.47 -12.51 15.27
CA MET A 1 -4.45 -12.60 14.19
C MET A 1 -4.80 -13.68 13.18
N GLU A 2 -5.17 -14.89 13.61
CA GLU A 2 -5.53 -15.99 12.70
C GLU A 2 -6.64 -15.64 11.71
N GLU A 3 -7.68 -14.91 12.14
CA GLU A 3 -8.78 -14.49 11.27
C GLU A 3 -8.32 -13.61 10.09
N TRP A 4 -7.47 -12.61 10.37
CA TRP A 4 -6.89 -11.73 9.36
C TRP A 4 -5.84 -12.42 8.49
N ALA A 5 -5.17 -13.45 9.01
CA ALA A 5 -4.21 -14.25 8.26
C ALA A 5 -4.87 -15.32 7.39
N GLY A 6 -6.11 -15.70 7.71
CA GLY A 6 -6.87 -16.74 7.06
C GLY A 6 -7.90 -16.22 6.05
N LYS A 7 -8.89 -17.06 5.77
CA LYS A 7 -9.89 -16.85 4.72
C LYS A 7 -10.63 -15.51 4.81
N PHE A 8 -11.01 -15.07 6.01
CA PHE A 8 -11.66 -13.77 6.18
C PHE A 8 -10.77 -12.63 5.67
N GLY A 9 -9.48 -12.67 5.98
CA GLY A 9 -8.50 -11.71 5.49
C GLY A 9 -8.33 -11.76 3.97
N GLU A 10 -8.33 -12.95 3.37
CA GLU A 10 -8.28 -13.11 1.91
C GLU A 10 -9.50 -12.48 1.22
N GLU A 11 -10.70 -12.77 1.74
CA GLU A 11 -11.92 -12.15 1.23
C GLU A 11 -11.93 -10.63 1.46
N TYR A 12 -11.35 -10.16 2.57
CA TYR A 12 -11.15 -8.74 2.82
C TYR A 12 -10.21 -8.11 1.79
N VAL A 13 -9.09 -8.77 1.47
CA VAL A 13 -8.16 -8.33 0.42
C VAL A 13 -8.90 -8.14 -0.89
N ASP A 14 -9.64 -9.15 -1.36
CA ASP A 14 -10.33 -9.09 -2.65
C ASP A 14 -11.32 -7.92 -2.75
N ARG A 15 -12.02 -7.59 -1.65
CA ARG A 15 -12.93 -6.43 -1.59
C ARG A 15 -12.23 -5.07 -1.61
N ASN A 16 -10.94 -5.03 -1.29
CA ASN A 16 -10.19 -3.79 -1.07
C ASN A 16 -9.10 -3.56 -2.12
N ILE A 17 -8.97 -4.39 -3.16
CA ILE A 17 -8.06 -4.08 -4.28
C ILE A 17 -8.65 -2.89 -5.07
N THR A 18 -7.90 -1.80 -5.18
CA THR A 18 -8.34 -0.59 -5.88
C THR A 18 -7.15 0.17 -6.46
N SER A 19 -7.34 0.83 -7.60
CA SER A 19 -6.35 1.74 -8.17
C SER A 19 -6.18 3.01 -7.31
N PRO A 20 -5.05 3.73 -7.43
CA PRO A 20 -4.84 4.98 -6.70
C PRO A 20 -5.94 6.01 -6.97
N GLU A 21 -6.41 6.12 -8.22
CA GLU A 21 -7.49 7.02 -8.65
C GLU A 21 -8.83 6.67 -8.00
N GLU A 22 -9.20 5.39 -8.03
CA GLU A 22 -10.42 4.90 -7.35
C GLU A 22 -10.34 5.11 -5.84
N PHE A 23 -9.18 4.91 -5.23
CA PHE A 23 -8.98 5.09 -3.79
C PHE A 23 -9.07 6.56 -3.37
N ASP A 24 -8.49 7.48 -4.15
CA ASP A 24 -8.64 8.92 -3.95
C ASP A 24 -10.10 9.36 -4.08
N ASN A 25 -10.81 8.87 -5.10
CA ASN A 25 -12.24 9.15 -5.29
C ASN A 25 -13.10 8.59 -4.15
N LEU A 26 -12.80 7.38 -3.69
CA LEU A 26 -13.47 6.75 -2.57
C LEU A 26 -13.36 7.60 -1.31
N LEU A 27 -12.14 8.03 -0.95
CA LEU A 27 -11.93 8.87 0.23
C LEU A 27 -12.58 10.24 0.08
N ARG A 28 -12.45 10.87 -1.09
CA ARG A 28 -13.13 12.15 -1.34
C ARG A 28 -14.64 12.04 -1.14
N SER A 29 -15.26 10.95 -1.60
CA SER A 29 -16.70 10.71 -1.43
C SER A 29 -17.11 10.45 0.01
N ARG A 30 -16.24 9.83 0.82
CA ARG A 30 -16.55 9.42 2.20
C ARG A 30 -16.26 10.50 3.23
N ILE A 31 -15.16 11.23 3.06
CA ILE A 31 -14.63 12.15 4.07
C ILE A 31 -14.28 13.54 3.51
N GLY A 32 -14.58 13.81 2.25
CA GLY A 32 -14.39 15.13 1.60
C GLY A 32 -13.02 15.38 1.00
N PHE A 33 -12.01 14.58 1.35
CA PHE A 33 -10.63 14.74 0.89
C PHE A 33 -10.06 13.43 0.32
N SER A 34 -9.24 13.54 -0.72
CA SER A 34 -8.49 12.42 -1.26
C SER A 34 -7.30 12.06 -0.37
N ARG A 35 -6.68 10.89 -0.59
CA ARG A 35 -5.45 10.55 0.12
C ARG A 35 -4.27 11.36 -0.41
N THR A 36 -4.23 11.67 -1.70
CA THR A 36 -3.23 12.58 -2.27
C THR A 36 -3.23 13.94 -1.57
N GLU A 37 -4.40 14.54 -1.36
CA GLU A 37 -4.51 15.82 -0.63
C GLU A 37 -4.00 15.70 0.81
N GLN A 38 -4.29 14.59 1.49
CA GLN A 38 -3.77 14.34 2.83
C GLN A 38 -2.24 14.15 2.85
N ILE A 39 -1.68 13.48 1.85
CA ILE A 39 -0.22 13.35 1.72
C ILE A 39 0.41 14.73 1.52
N ASP A 40 -0.18 15.57 0.67
CA ASP A 40 0.29 16.92 0.42
C ASP A 40 0.21 17.80 1.68
N GLU A 41 -0.88 17.72 2.43
CA GLU A 41 -1.04 18.49 3.67
C GLU A 41 -0.07 18.03 4.77
N PHE A 42 0.07 16.73 4.99
CA PHE A 42 0.76 16.23 6.18
C PHE A 42 2.24 15.87 5.96
N LEU A 43 2.64 15.58 4.72
CA LEU A 43 3.98 15.05 4.43
C LEU A 43 4.85 16.00 3.60
N SER A 44 4.31 17.08 3.01
CA SER A 44 5.06 17.96 2.09
C SER A 44 6.21 18.72 2.76
N ASP A 45 6.07 19.07 4.02
CA ASP A 45 7.09 19.79 4.80
C ASP A 45 8.10 18.84 5.49
N LEU A 46 7.97 17.53 5.30
CA LEU A 46 8.83 16.54 5.94
C LEU A 46 9.89 16.00 4.98
N GLU A 47 11.15 16.02 5.40
CA GLU A 47 12.24 15.34 4.70
C GLU A 47 12.21 13.82 5.00
N LEU A 48 11.38 13.09 4.25
CA LEU A 48 11.20 11.65 4.43
C LEU A 48 12.06 10.85 3.44
N ASN A 49 13.00 10.08 3.96
CA ASN A 49 13.83 9.19 3.16
C ASN A 49 13.23 7.79 2.99
N ASN A 50 12.47 7.29 3.98
CA ASN A 50 11.93 5.94 4.01
C ASN A 50 10.53 5.95 4.65
N ILE A 51 9.60 5.19 4.09
CA ILE A 51 8.26 5.00 4.63
C ILE A 51 8.02 3.50 4.83
N LEU A 52 7.52 3.15 6.01
CA LEU A 52 7.07 1.81 6.35
C LEU A 52 5.59 1.85 6.71
N GLU A 53 4.77 1.07 6.00
CA GLU A 53 3.37 0.83 6.36
C GLU A 53 3.23 -0.55 7.02
N VAL A 54 2.60 -0.59 8.20
CA VAL A 54 2.27 -1.82 8.92
C VAL A 54 0.79 -2.12 8.75
N GLY A 55 0.46 -3.31 8.26
CA GLY A 55 -0.90 -3.63 7.81
C GLY A 55 -1.20 -3.04 6.44
N SER A 56 -0.25 -3.17 5.52
CA SER A 56 -0.31 -2.50 4.21
C SER A 56 -1.32 -3.11 3.23
N ASN A 57 -1.88 -4.29 3.55
CA ASN A 57 -2.71 -5.06 2.62
C ASN A 57 -2.00 -5.17 1.25
N VAL A 58 -2.71 -4.88 0.14
CA VAL A 58 -2.16 -4.86 -1.22
C VAL A 58 -1.44 -3.55 -1.59
N GLY A 59 -1.08 -2.73 -0.60
CA GLY A 59 -0.28 -1.52 -0.76
C GLY A 59 -1.01 -0.33 -1.37
N ASN A 60 -2.35 -0.28 -1.34
CA ASN A 60 -3.12 0.84 -1.93
C ASN A 60 -2.63 2.21 -1.46
N GLN A 61 -2.35 2.32 -0.16
CA GLN A 61 -1.87 3.54 0.46
C GLN A 61 -0.47 3.90 -0.02
N LEU A 62 0.46 2.94 -0.08
CA LEU A 62 1.85 3.14 -0.51
C LEU A 62 1.97 3.53 -1.99
N LEU A 63 1.00 3.20 -2.84
CA LEU A 63 1.03 3.61 -4.26
C LEU A 63 0.91 5.12 -4.47
N LEU A 64 0.22 5.82 -3.57
CA LEU A 64 0.05 7.26 -3.67
C LEU A 64 1.32 8.06 -3.34
N PRO A 65 2.05 7.83 -2.24
CA PRO A 65 3.34 8.45 -2.04
C PRO A 65 4.34 8.01 -3.12
N GLN A 66 4.27 6.77 -3.63
CA GLN A 66 5.09 6.36 -4.79
C GLN A 66 4.87 7.28 -6.00
N LYS A 67 3.60 7.54 -6.34
CA LYS A 67 3.21 8.49 -7.40
C LYS A 67 3.66 9.92 -7.12
N LYS A 68 3.72 10.33 -5.84
CA LYS A 68 4.22 11.65 -5.41
C LYS A 68 5.75 11.77 -5.42
N GLY A 69 6.45 10.67 -5.67
CA GLY A 69 7.89 10.66 -5.88
C GLY A 69 8.71 10.11 -4.72
N PHE A 70 8.07 9.60 -3.67
CA PHE A 70 8.77 8.86 -2.61
C PHE A 70 9.30 7.52 -3.16
N GLU A 71 10.57 7.20 -2.88
CA GLU A 71 11.27 6.11 -3.58
C GLU A 71 11.44 4.85 -2.71
N ASN A 72 11.62 5.01 -1.39
CA ASN A 72 11.86 3.89 -0.47
C ASN A 72 10.61 3.59 0.37
N LEU A 73 9.76 2.72 -0.16
CA LEU A 73 8.42 2.43 0.37
C LEU A 73 8.25 0.95 0.70
N CYS A 74 8.15 0.61 1.98
CA CYS A 74 8.03 -0.77 2.43
C CYS A 74 6.66 -1.04 3.07
N GLY A 75 6.06 -2.18 2.72
CA GLY A 75 4.83 -2.68 3.33
C GLY A 75 5.08 -3.97 4.10
N ILE A 76 4.54 -4.05 5.32
CA ILE A 76 4.47 -5.27 6.12
C ILE A 76 3.00 -5.67 6.22
N GLU A 77 2.71 -6.92 5.87
CA GLU A 77 1.35 -7.45 5.90
C GLU A 77 1.35 -8.91 6.38
N LEU A 78 0.48 -9.19 7.35
CA LEU A 78 0.40 -10.51 7.97
C LEU A 78 -0.25 -11.54 7.04
N ASN A 79 -1.15 -11.09 6.16
CA ASN A 79 -1.84 -11.92 5.19
C ASN A 79 -0.95 -12.16 3.96
N ARG A 80 -0.45 -13.39 3.81
CA ARG A 80 0.42 -13.76 2.67
C ARG A 80 -0.25 -13.56 1.32
N TYR A 81 -1.54 -13.83 1.21
CA TYR A 81 -2.29 -13.63 -0.04
C TYR A 81 -2.31 -12.15 -0.45
N ALA A 82 -2.47 -11.22 0.50
CA ALA A 82 -2.36 -9.79 0.25
C ALA A 82 -0.99 -9.40 -0.31
N VAL A 83 0.09 -9.97 0.26
CA VAL A 83 1.46 -9.72 -0.20
C VAL A 83 1.68 -10.24 -1.62
N GLU A 84 1.21 -11.45 -1.92
CA GLU A 84 1.28 -11.98 -3.28
C GLU A 84 0.45 -11.15 -4.27
N LYS A 85 -0.73 -10.68 -3.86
CA LYS A 85 -1.53 -9.75 -4.67
C LYS A 85 -0.83 -8.43 -4.89
N ALA A 86 -0.16 -7.86 -3.87
CA ALA A 86 0.65 -6.66 -4.02
C ALA A 86 1.76 -6.85 -5.07
N LYS A 87 2.41 -8.02 -5.06
CA LYS A 87 3.44 -8.44 -6.03
C LYS A 87 2.89 -8.73 -7.44
N GLU A 88 1.59 -8.96 -7.61
CA GLU A 88 0.98 -9.14 -8.93
C GLU A 88 0.52 -7.82 -9.56
N ARG A 89 0.43 -6.75 -8.77
CA ARG A 89 0.02 -5.45 -9.30
C ARG A 89 1.05 -5.00 -10.32
N LYS A 90 0.58 -4.39 -11.41
CA LYS A 90 1.43 -3.83 -12.48
C LYS A 90 2.30 -2.64 -12.03
N TYR A 91 2.42 -2.40 -10.73
CA TYR A 91 3.32 -1.39 -10.20
C TYR A 91 4.68 -2.04 -9.92
N PRO A 92 5.78 -1.38 -10.27
CA PRO A 92 7.12 -1.86 -9.92
C PRO A 92 7.26 -2.05 -8.41
N TYR A 93 7.72 -3.24 -8.04
CA TYR A 93 8.22 -3.55 -6.71
C TYR A 93 9.53 -4.33 -6.84
N LEU A 94 10.38 -4.23 -5.84
CA LEU A 94 11.63 -4.95 -5.77
C LEU A 94 11.37 -6.39 -5.32
N LYS A 95 11.63 -7.33 -6.22
CA LYS A 95 11.65 -8.75 -5.87
C LYS A 95 12.95 -9.05 -5.13
N ASP A 96 12.88 -9.07 -3.81
CA ASP A 96 13.98 -9.49 -2.95
C ASP A 96 13.64 -10.82 -2.28
N LYS A 97 14.44 -11.85 -2.59
CA LYS A 97 14.30 -13.20 -2.02
C LYS A 97 14.72 -13.28 -0.55
N LYS A 98 15.35 -12.23 -0.01
CA LYS A 98 15.75 -12.11 1.40
C LYS A 98 14.65 -11.50 2.26
N LEU A 99 13.66 -10.84 1.66
CA LEU A 99 12.50 -10.36 2.40
C LEU A 99 11.68 -11.56 2.87
N VAL A 100 11.15 -11.46 4.09
CA VAL A 100 10.23 -12.48 4.62
C VAL A 100 8.95 -12.50 3.79
N ASP A 101 8.26 -13.64 3.75
CA ASP A 101 7.04 -13.88 2.94
C ASP A 101 5.91 -12.83 3.17
N GLN A 102 6.01 -12.03 4.23
CA GLN A 102 5.06 -11.02 4.68
C GLN A 102 5.48 -9.56 4.37
N VAL A 103 6.55 -9.36 3.59
CA VAL A 103 7.09 -8.03 3.30
C VAL A 103 7.27 -7.80 1.80
N PHE A 104 7.01 -6.58 1.35
CA PHE A 104 7.33 -6.12 0.00
C PHE A 104 7.88 -4.70 0.01
N LEU A 105 8.61 -4.34 -1.06
CA LEU A 105 9.21 -3.03 -1.27
C LEU A 105 8.76 -2.50 -2.63
N LEU A 106 8.02 -1.40 -2.64
CA LEU A 106 7.68 -0.73 -3.89
C LEU A 106 8.88 0.08 -4.40
N LYS A 107 8.98 0.21 -5.72
CA LYS A 107 10.05 0.98 -6.38
C LYS A 107 9.44 1.96 -7.34
N LYS A 108 9.87 3.22 -7.39
CA LYS A 108 9.40 4.14 -8.43
C LYS A 108 9.74 3.64 -9.85
N GLU A 109 8.85 3.86 -10.81
CA GLU A 109 9.10 3.61 -12.26
C GLU A 109 10.20 4.53 -12.81
#